data_AF-A0A6V7VTQ5-F1
#
_entry.id   AF-A0A6V7VTQ5-F1
#
_cell.length_a   1.000
_cell.length_b   1.000
_cell.length_c   1.000
_cell.angle_alpha   90.00
_cell.angle_beta   90.00
_cell.angle_gamma   90.00
#
_symmetry.space_group_name_H-M   'P 1'
#
loop_
_entity.id
_entity.type
_entity.pdbx_description
1 polymer ?
#
loop_
_entity_poly.entity_id
_entity_poly.type
_entity_poly.pdbx_seq_one_letter_code
_entity_poly.pdbx_strand_id
1 'polypeptide(L)'
;MNVTLFYDQIIEYIATSKECSKIVPVICFDFSNYKNLEICGRAKEVKIGQQLINFKYTKYQILNIHNPKMRFSILMEEKRSFQKFDVHIRIMNL
;
A
#
# COMPACT_ATOMS: atom_id res chain seq x y z
N MET A 1 14.46 -6.38 -11.60
CA MET A 1 13.04 -6.65 -11.29
C MET A 1 12.26 -5.37 -11.53
N ASN A 2 11.18 -5.40 -12.30
CA ASN A 2 10.32 -4.23 -12.45
C ASN A 2 9.52 -4.08 -11.13
N VAL A 3 9.85 -3.08 -10.33
CA VAL A 3 9.26 -2.92 -8.99
C VAL A 3 7.76 -2.64 -9.06
N THR A 4 7.27 -1.96 -10.10
CA THR A 4 5.82 -1.79 -10.33
C THR A 4 5.12 -3.14 -10.45
N LEU A 5 5.71 -4.07 -11.22
CA LEU A 5 5.16 -5.42 -11.40
C LEU A 5 5.12 -6.20 -10.07
N PHE A 6 6.15 -6.04 -9.23
CA PHE A 6 6.21 -6.69 -7.93
C PHE A 6 5.11 -6.19 -6.99
N TYR A 7 4.87 -4.87 -6.96
CA TYR A 7 3.78 -4.31 -6.18
C TYR A 7 2.40 -4.70 -6.71
N ASP A 8 2.23 -4.72 -8.04
CA ASP A 8 0.97 -5.16 -8.65
C ASP A 8 0.64 -6.60 -8.27
N GLN A 9 1.65 -7.47 -8.19
CA GLN A 9 1.49 -8.85 -7.73
C GLN A 9 1.10 -8.93 -6.25
N ILE A 10 1.72 -8.11 -5.39
CA ILE A 10 1.36 -8.06 -3.97
C ILE A 10 -0.07 -7.56 -3.79
N ILE A 11 -0.44 -6.48 -4.47
CA ILE A 11 -1.78 -5.90 -4.44
C ILE A 11 -2.80 -6.92 -4.93
N GLU A 12 -2.52 -7.60 -6.04
CA GLU A 12 -3.39 -8.62 -6.61
C GLU A 12 -3.59 -9.80 -5.64
N TYR A 13 -2.49 -10.28 -5.06
CA TYR A 13 -2.53 -11.36 -4.08
C TYR A 13 -3.39 -10.97 -2.87
N ILE A 14 -3.23 -9.75 -2.36
CA ILE A 14 -4.02 -9.23 -1.24
C ILE A 14 -5.51 -9.12 -1.59
N ALA A 15 -5.81 -8.60 -2.79
CA ALA A 15 -7.18 -8.40 -3.25
C ALA A 15 -7.93 -9.72 -3.48
N THR A 16 -7.22 -10.77 -3.88
CA THR A 16 -7.81 -12.05 -4.34
C THR A 16 -7.53 -13.25 -3.43
N SER A 17 -6.72 -13.11 -2.37
CA SER A 17 -6.45 -14.22 -1.46
C SER A 17 -7.72 -14.66 -0.73
N LYS A 18 -7.92 -15.98 -0.63
CA LYS A 18 -9.00 -16.59 0.18
C LYS A 18 -8.56 -16.86 1.61
N GLU A 19 -7.26 -16.96 1.84
CA GLU A 19 -6.65 -17.31 3.13
C GLU A 19 -5.93 -16.11 3.73
N CYS A 20 -6.66 -15.01 3.91
CA CYS A 20 -6.04 -13.77 4.34
C CYS A 20 -5.44 -13.81 5.75
N SER A 21 -5.82 -14.79 6.58
CA SER A 21 -5.22 -15.04 7.89
C SER A 21 -3.75 -15.46 7.82
N LYS A 22 -3.26 -15.93 6.66
CA LYS A 22 -1.86 -16.29 6.42
C LYS A 22 -1.02 -15.13 5.89
N ILE A 23 -1.64 -14.01 5.55
CA ILE A 23 -0.92 -12.82 5.07
C ILE A 23 -0.29 -12.14 6.28
N VAL A 24 0.99 -11.81 6.19
CA VAL A 24 1.70 -11.10 7.26
C VAL A 24 1.05 -9.73 7.51
N PRO A 25 0.88 -9.32 8.78
CA PRO A 25 0.10 -8.14 9.13
C PRO A 25 0.78 -6.82 8.74
N VAL A 26 2.09 -6.84 8.55
CA VAL A 26 2.91 -5.69 8.13
C VAL A 26 3.95 -6.15 7.11
N ILE A 27 3.96 -5.51 5.94
CA ILE A 27 5.06 -5.59 4.97
C ILE A 27 5.61 -4.17 4.82
N CYS A 28 6.91 -4.03 5.02
CA CYS A 28 7.63 -2.77 4.85
C CYS A 28 8.63 -2.93 3.71
N PHE A 29 8.62 -1.98 2.78
CA PHE A 29 9.65 -1.87 1.77
C PHE A 29 10.34 -0.52 1.86
N ASP A 30 11.67 -0.54 1.88
CA ASP A 30 12.49 0.66 1.76
C ASP A 30 12.99 0.76 0.32
N PHE A 31 12.38 1.64 -0.46
CA PHE A 31 12.83 1.93 -1.81
C PHE A 31 13.28 3.38 -1.92
N SER A 32 14.56 3.59 -2.17
CA SER A 32 15.09 4.86 -2.65
C SER A 32 14.80 5.02 -4.15
N ASN A 33 14.26 6.18 -4.56
CA ASN A 33 14.04 6.62 -5.97
C ASN A 33 12.79 6.11 -6.74
N TYR A 34 11.72 5.67 -6.07
CA TYR A 34 10.51 5.22 -6.78
C TYR A 34 9.40 6.27 -6.84
N LYS A 35 9.17 6.85 -8.02
CA LYS A 35 8.00 7.71 -8.24
C LYS A 35 6.74 6.88 -8.52
N ASN A 36 5.67 7.21 -7.79
CA ASN A 36 4.26 7.00 -8.13
C ASN A 36 3.88 5.57 -8.52
N LEU A 37 3.58 4.76 -7.51
CA LEU A 37 2.83 3.53 -7.72
C LEU A 37 1.37 3.90 -8.02
N GLU A 38 0.88 3.56 -9.22
CA GLU A 38 -0.50 3.85 -9.64
C GLU A 38 -1.50 2.87 -9.02
N ILE A 39 -1.67 2.94 -7.70
CA ILE A 39 -2.60 2.08 -6.94
C ILE A 39 -4.06 2.54 -7.09
N CYS A 40 -4.29 3.76 -7.60
CA CYS A 40 -5.59 4.42 -7.66
C CYS A 40 -6.70 3.57 -8.32
N GLY A 41 -6.38 2.80 -9.37
CA GLY A 41 -7.39 2.01 -10.08
C GLY A 41 -7.92 0.80 -9.30
N ARG A 42 -7.17 0.32 -8.29
CA ARG A 42 -7.55 -0.84 -7.45
C ARG A 42 -7.93 -0.44 -6.02
N ALA A 43 -7.71 0.82 -5.67
CA ALA A 43 -8.05 1.35 -4.36
C ALA A 43 -9.53 1.72 -4.29
N LYS A 44 -10.20 1.27 -3.24
CA LYS A 44 -11.57 1.72 -2.93
C LYS A 44 -11.58 3.15 -2.43
N GLU A 45 -10.57 3.51 -1.64
CA GLU A 45 -10.43 4.83 -1.03
C GLU A 45 -8.98 5.28 -1.13
N VAL A 46 -8.78 6.57 -1.43
CA VAL A 46 -7.48 7.22 -1.49
C VAL A 46 -7.50 8.42 -0.56
N LYS A 47 -6.57 8.46 0.39
CA LYS A 47 -6.40 9.58 1.32
C LYS A 47 -4.99 10.14 1.17
N ILE A 48 -4.91 11.38 0.70
CA ILE A 48 -3.66 12.14 0.64
C ILE A 48 -3.58 12.98 1.92
N GLY A 49 -2.41 13.04 2.53
CA GLY A 49 -2.19 13.90 3.68
C GLY A 49 -0.76 14.42 3.76
N GLN A 50 -0.57 15.36 4.67
CA GLN A 50 0.71 15.95 4.98
C GLN A 50 0.88 15.97 6.49
N GLN A 51 1.91 15.30 6.99
CA GLN A 51 2.13 15.17 8.42
C GLN A 51 3.10 16.25 8.94
N LEU A 52 4.08 16.64 8.11
CA LEU A 52 5.07 17.69 8.38
C LEU A 52 5.42 18.44 7.09
N ILE A 53 6.14 19.57 7.19
CA ILE A 53 6.55 20.41 6.04
C ILE A 53 7.22 19.59 4.93
N ASN A 54 7.95 18.54 5.30
CA ASN A 54 8.73 17.67 4.40
C ASN A 54 8.22 16.24 4.27
N PHE A 55 7.04 15.92 4.83
CA PHE A 55 6.46 14.58 4.80
C PHE A 55 5.06 14.62 4.21
N LYS A 56 4.93 14.07 3.01
CA LYS A 56 3.64 13.79 2.38
C LYS A 56 3.38 12.30 2.49
N TYR A 57 2.11 11.93 2.55
CA TYR A 57 1.73 10.53 2.43
C TYR A 57 0.49 10.37 1.56
N THR A 58 0.42 9.23 0.89
CA THR A 58 -0.79 8.76 0.24
C THR A 58 -1.14 7.40 0.82
N LYS A 59 -2.36 7.29 1.36
CA LYS A 59 -2.89 6.05 1.90
C LYS A 59 -3.96 5.52 0.96
N TYR A 60 -3.78 4.29 0.49
CA TYR A 60 -4.75 3.55 -0.30
C TYR A 60 -5.44 2.51 0.58
N GLN A 61 -6.73 2.29 0.37
CA GLN A 61 -7.44 1.14 0.92
C GLN A 61 -7.83 0.17 -0.19
N ILE A 62 -7.49 -1.09 0.00
CA ILE A 62 -7.84 -2.18 -0.90
C ILE A 62 -8.79 -3.12 -0.16
N LEU A 63 -9.89 -3.49 -0.83
CA LEU A 63 -10.80 -4.51 -0.35
C LEU A 63 -10.40 -5.87 -0.91
N ASN A 64 -10.59 -6.90 -0.09
CA ASN A 64 -10.55 -8.25 -0.60
C ASN A 64 -11.90 -8.60 -1.26
N ILE A 65 -11.86 -9.15 -2.47
CA ILE A 65 -13.06 -9.47 -3.24
C ILE A 65 -13.85 -10.66 -2.67
N HIS A 66 -13.19 -11.55 -1.93
CA HIS A 66 -13.81 -12.73 -1.30
C HIS A 66 -14.25 -12.46 0.13
N ASN A 67 -13.65 -11.49 0.81
CA ASN A 67 -14.02 -11.07 2.17
C ASN A 67 -14.07 -9.53 2.29
N PRO A 68 -15.20 -8.89 1.95
CA PRO A 68 -15.35 -7.44 1.99
C PRO A 68 -15.20 -6.79 3.38
N LYS A 69 -15.29 -7.59 4.46
CA LYS A 69 -15.00 -7.11 5.82
C LYS A 69 -13.52 -6.88 6.05
N MET A 70 -12.66 -7.55 5.26
CA MET A 70 -11.23 -7.39 5.35
C MET A 70 -10.73 -6.24 4.49
N ARG A 71 -9.91 -5.39 5.09
CA ARG A 71 -9.34 -4.22 4.42
C ARG A 71 -7.83 -4.19 4.60
N PHE A 72 -7.16 -3.76 3.54
CA PHE A 72 -5.72 -3.59 3.51
C PHE A 72 -5.43 -2.12 3.30
N SER A 73 -4.61 -1.55 4.17
CA SER A 73 -4.13 -0.18 4.00
C SER A 73 -2.73 -0.22 3.43
N ILE A 74 -2.49 0.47 2.31
CA ILE A 74 -1.16 0.71 1.76
C ILE A 74 -0.84 2.17 2.04
N LEU A 75 0.14 2.43 2.89
CA LEU A 75 0.64 3.77 3.17
C LEU A 75 1.91 3.97 2.37
N MET A 76 1.94 4.98 1.51
CA MET A 76 3.14 5.47 0.83
C MET A 76 3.54 6.79 1.47
N GLU A 77 4.76 6.86 2.02
CA GLU A 77 5.31 8.09 2.57
C GLU A 77 6.38 8.65 1.65
N GLU A 78 6.35 9.96 1.38
CA GLU A 78 7.34 10.67 0.59
C GLU A 78 8.05 11.70 1.48
N LYS A 79 9.37 11.53 1.66
CA LYS A 79 10.22 12.51 2.33
C LYS A 79 10.87 13.43 1.30
N ARG A 80 10.72 14.75 1.43
CA ARG A 80 11.28 15.71 0.45
C ARG A 80 12.82 15.82 0.46
N SER A 81 13.47 15.42 1.55
CA SER A 81 14.93 15.55 1.73
C SER A 81 15.73 14.47 1.00
N PHE A 82 15.11 13.30 0.77
CA PHE A 82 15.60 12.15 0.01
C PHE A 82 14.35 11.40 -0.45
N GLN A 83 14.21 11.06 -1.74
CA GLN A 83 13.09 10.26 -2.24
C GLN A 83 13.13 8.86 -1.62
N LYS A 84 12.68 8.76 -0.38
CA LYS A 84 12.46 7.54 0.36
C LYS A 84 10.97 7.27 0.33
N PHE A 85 10.61 6.09 -0.17
CA PHE A 85 9.25 5.60 -0.19
C PHE A 85 9.18 4.41 0.74
N ASP A 86 8.54 4.61 1.89
CA ASP A 86 8.20 3.54 2.79
C ASP A 86 6.78 3.09 2.45
N VAL A 87 6.62 1.80 2.10
CA VAL A 87 5.32 1.20 1.87
C VAL A 87 4.96 0.31 3.04
N HIS A 88 3.91 0.67 3.77
CA HIS A 88 3.37 -0.14 4.86
C HIS A 88 2.04 -0.75 4.44
N ILE A 89 2.00 -2.09 4.36
CA ILE A 89 0.76 -2.83 4.14
C ILE A 89 0.25 -3.29 5.49
N ARG A 90 -0.90 -2.76 5.96
CA ARG A 90 -1.52 -3.16 7.22
C ARG A 90 -2.84 -3.87 6.99
N ILE A 91 -2.98 -5.06 7.57
CA ILE A 91 -4.24 -5.81 7.59
C ILE A 91 -5.09 -5.29 8.74
N MET A 92 -6.34 -4.92 8.43
CA MET A 92 -7.34 -4.58 9.44
C MET A 92 -8.50 -5.57 9.33
N ASN A 93 -8.70 -6.36 10.39
CA ASN A 93 -9.95 -7.09 10.61
C ASN A 93 -10.92 -6.13 11.31
N LEU A 94 -12.09 -5.92 10.70
CA LEU A 94 -13.24 -5.26 11.32
C LEU A 94 -14.13 -6.29 12.01
#